data_AF-A0AAE0AK60-F1
#
_entry.id   AF-A0AAE0AK60-F1
#
_cell.length_a   1.000
_cell.length_b   1.000
_cell.length_c   1.000
_cell.angle_alpha   90.00
_cell.angle_beta   90.00
_cell.angle_gamma   90.00
#
_symmetry.space_group_name_H-M   'P 1'
#
loop_
_entity.id
_entity.type
_entity.pdbx_description
1 polymer ?
#
loop_
_entity_poly.entity_id
_entity_poly.type
_entity_poly.pdbx_seq_one_letter_code
_entity_poly.pdbx_strand_id
1 'polypeptide(L)'
;MDKMSSEVGERRGKQMEAETSSEKRKRGMHVKFLFKGKECGGAEGGVDKIDVEDSSTTGAAAVDNMPYENQNLLWLERSPVLRFVQFLEEFQLMPQKPHFRPLDECDVVSREGWALKHMMTFVNVVKETSKLQVNASGSIIDNLLKCLPELESHGFDVKDVRNRLLKMQTMIKSREHLQTKLEKVKCEIKIRTHEGTKINAELLDAIEELKVLEEKKARLVSMNEENDFEIAKLKSSDSSLNEHIQNVEHSFVSVDRKLNWLV
;
A
#
# COMPACT_ATOMS: atom_id res chain seq x y z
N MET A 1 9.75 36.80 46.15
CA MET A 1 8.54 36.51 46.94
C MET A 1 8.03 35.16 46.46
N ASP A 2 8.67 34.09 46.95
CA ASP A 2 8.21 33.20 48.04
C ASP A 2 7.39 32.05 47.44
N LYS A 3 7.52 30.76 47.75
CA LYS A 3 8.41 29.90 48.57
C LYS A 3 8.04 28.47 48.11
N MET A 4 8.99 27.62 47.69
CA MET A 4 9.60 26.54 48.50
C MET A 4 8.65 25.61 49.26
N SER A 5 8.68 24.30 48.92
CA SER A 5 9.02 23.14 49.81
C SER A 5 8.59 21.83 49.10
N SER A 6 9.50 20.89 48.75
CA SER A 6 10.10 19.81 49.59
C SER A 6 9.08 18.69 49.88
N GLU A 7 9.27 17.40 49.58
CA GLU A 7 10.31 16.40 49.94
C GLU A 7 10.38 15.30 48.83
N VAL A 8 11.50 14.66 48.43
CA VAL A 8 12.55 13.86 49.12
C VAL A 8 12.12 12.44 49.55
N GLY A 9 12.85 11.43 49.05
CA GLY A 9 12.88 10.04 49.51
C GLY A 9 12.96 9.05 48.32
N GLU A 10 14.10 8.83 47.66
CA GLU A 10 15.31 8.07 48.02
C GLU A 10 15.15 6.53 48.18
N ARG A 11 15.98 5.82 47.38
CA ARG A 11 16.64 4.50 47.56
C ARG A 11 16.14 3.22 46.83
N ARG A 12 16.96 2.88 45.81
CA ARG A 12 17.81 1.67 45.65
C ARG A 12 17.17 0.27 45.80
N GLY A 13 17.43 -0.58 44.79
CA GLY A 13 17.80 -1.98 45.06
C GLY A 13 17.46 -3.04 43.99
N LYS A 14 18.48 -3.41 43.20
CA LYS A 14 18.88 -4.77 42.78
C LYS A 14 17.87 -5.74 42.12
N GLN A 15 18.10 -5.94 40.82
CA GLN A 15 18.45 -7.21 40.12
C GLN A 15 18.20 -8.55 40.85
N MET A 16 17.50 -9.49 40.20
CA MET A 16 17.74 -10.94 40.31
C MET A 16 17.22 -11.71 39.07
N GLU A 17 17.80 -12.88 38.88
CA GLU A 17 17.97 -13.65 37.65
C GLU A 17 16.88 -14.69 37.34
N ALA A 18 16.97 -15.20 36.11
CA ALA A 18 16.90 -16.61 35.68
C ALA A 18 15.67 -17.51 35.96
N GLU A 19 15.17 -18.02 34.83
CA GLU A 19 14.80 -19.41 34.50
C GLU A 19 13.70 -20.14 35.31
N THR A 20 12.72 -20.68 34.60
CA THR A 20 12.71 -22.10 34.17
C THR A 20 11.33 -22.53 33.64
N SER A 21 11.38 -23.50 32.72
CA SER A 21 10.58 -24.73 32.71
C SER A 21 9.30 -24.89 31.86
N SER A 22 9.40 -25.91 31.01
CA SER A 22 8.41 -26.98 30.71
C SER A 22 7.28 -26.65 29.72
N GLU A 23 7.29 -27.24 28.53
CA GLU A 23 6.86 -28.60 28.19
C GLU A 23 5.34 -28.68 27.92
N LYS A 24 4.98 -29.00 26.66
CA LYS A 24 4.03 -30.08 26.34
C LYS A 24 3.85 -30.29 24.83
N ARG A 25 4.26 -31.48 24.41
CA ARG A 25 3.90 -32.19 23.18
C ARG A 25 2.36 -32.33 23.08
N LYS A 26 1.78 -32.15 21.89
CA LYS A 26 0.67 -33.00 21.42
C LYS A 26 0.78 -33.29 19.93
N ARG A 27 0.57 -34.57 19.64
CA ARG A 27 0.75 -35.29 18.38
C ARG A 27 -0.42 -34.95 17.45
N GLY A 28 -0.13 -34.48 16.24
CA GLY A 28 -1.10 -34.36 15.16
C GLY A 28 -1.17 -35.67 14.37
N MET A 29 -2.29 -36.37 14.51
CA MET A 29 -2.59 -37.60 13.77
C MET A 29 -2.93 -37.21 12.32
N HIS A 30 -2.06 -37.58 11.38
CA HIS A 30 -2.20 -37.22 9.97
C HIS A 30 -3.16 -38.21 9.28
N VAL A 31 -4.46 -37.92 9.28
CA VAL A 31 -5.43 -38.69 8.49
C VAL A 31 -5.39 -38.18 7.05
N LYS A 32 -4.60 -38.86 6.21
CA LYS A 32 -4.58 -38.64 4.76
C LYS A 32 -5.84 -39.30 4.16
N PHE A 33 -6.84 -38.51 3.80
CA PHE A 33 -7.87 -38.95 2.87
C PHE A 33 -7.33 -38.80 1.44
N LEU A 34 -6.87 -39.91 0.87
CA LEU A 34 -6.50 -40.01 -0.54
C LEU A 34 -7.59 -40.80 -1.26
N PHE A 35 -8.59 -40.10 -1.81
CA PHE A 35 -9.42 -40.70 -2.86
C PHE A 35 -8.70 -40.50 -4.20
N LYS A 36 -7.93 -41.53 -4.59
CA LYS A 36 -7.36 -41.62 -5.93
C LYS A 36 -8.45 -42.21 -6.83
N GLY A 37 -8.90 -41.40 -7.79
CA GLY A 37 -9.83 -41.80 -8.84
C GLY A 37 -9.30 -43.01 -9.60
N LYS A 38 -10.19 -43.96 -9.85
CA LYS A 38 -9.92 -45.14 -10.67
C LYS A 38 -10.09 -44.74 -12.13
N GLU A 39 -8.98 -44.64 -12.83
CA GLU A 39 -8.95 -44.64 -14.29
C GLU A 39 -9.41 -46.01 -14.78
N CYS A 40 -10.37 -46.04 -15.71
CA CYS A 40 -10.78 -47.27 -16.38
C CYS A 40 -9.74 -47.59 -17.46
N GLY A 41 -9.00 -48.70 -17.28
CA GLY A 41 -8.03 -49.21 -18.23
C GLY A 41 -8.70 -49.80 -19.48
N GLY A 42 -8.17 -49.46 -20.65
CA GLY A 42 -8.47 -50.11 -21.92
C GLY A 42 -7.67 -51.40 -22.10
N ALA A 43 -8.36 -52.46 -22.50
CA ALA A 43 -7.79 -53.77 -22.80
C ALA A 43 -7.17 -53.81 -24.20
N GLU A 44 -6.17 -54.68 -24.33
CA GLU A 44 -5.33 -54.93 -25.50
C GLU A 44 -6.13 -55.46 -26.71
N GLY A 45 -5.68 -55.05 -27.89
CA GLY A 45 -6.14 -55.59 -29.16
C GLY A 45 -5.51 -56.94 -29.47
N GLY A 46 -6.36 -57.91 -29.80
CA GLY A 46 -6.00 -59.15 -30.47
C GLY A 46 -6.99 -59.36 -31.63
N VAL A 47 -6.46 -59.34 -32.85
CA VAL A 47 -7.21 -59.59 -34.09
C VAL A 47 -7.24 -61.09 -34.34
N ASP A 48 -8.41 -61.66 -34.62
CA ASP A 48 -8.51 -62.77 -35.56
C ASP A 48 -9.89 -62.87 -36.24
N LYS A 49 -9.85 -63.55 -37.39
CA LYS A 49 -10.67 -63.40 -38.60
C LYS A 49 -12.05 -64.11 -38.60
N ILE A 50 -13.00 -63.42 -39.25
CA ILE A 50 -13.94 -63.81 -40.33
C ILE A 50 -14.64 -65.19 -40.24
N ASP A 51 -15.98 -65.19 -40.27
CA ASP A 51 -16.78 -65.98 -41.23
C ASP A 51 -18.17 -65.35 -41.47
N VAL A 52 -18.63 -65.48 -42.71
CA VAL A 52 -19.78 -64.85 -43.37
C VAL A 52 -20.97 -65.81 -43.35
N GLU A 53 -22.19 -65.35 -43.07
CA GLU A 53 -23.38 -65.74 -43.85
C GLU A 53 -24.59 -64.81 -43.64
N ASP A 54 -25.35 -64.69 -44.72
CA ASP A 54 -26.32 -63.67 -45.10
C ASP A 54 -27.76 -64.09 -44.76
N SER A 55 -28.62 -63.14 -44.40
CA SER A 55 -30.09 -63.25 -44.56
C SER A 55 -30.76 -61.91 -44.30
N SER A 56 -31.30 -61.37 -45.37
CA SER A 56 -32.11 -60.16 -45.46
C SER A 56 -33.52 -60.38 -44.88
N THR A 57 -34.08 -59.37 -44.19
CA THR A 57 -35.49 -58.94 -44.34
C THR A 57 -35.70 -57.58 -43.66
N THR A 58 -36.13 -56.65 -44.49
CA THR A 58 -36.69 -55.32 -44.23
C THR A 58 -37.72 -55.26 -43.09
N GLY A 59 -37.55 -54.27 -42.23
CA GLY A 59 -38.57 -53.79 -41.30
C GLY A 59 -38.23 -52.37 -40.86
N ALA A 60 -38.69 -51.39 -41.63
CA ALA A 60 -38.59 -49.98 -41.29
C ALA A 60 -39.33 -49.70 -39.97
N ALA A 61 -38.62 -49.21 -38.97
CA ALA A 61 -39.20 -48.56 -37.80
C ALA A 61 -38.48 -47.24 -37.60
N ALA A 62 -39.29 -46.18 -37.50
CA ALA A 62 -38.92 -44.78 -37.54
C ALA A 62 -37.63 -44.46 -36.77
N VAL A 63 -36.70 -43.82 -37.47
CA VAL A 63 -35.66 -43.00 -36.84
C VAL A 63 -36.41 -41.87 -36.13
N ASP A 64 -36.59 -42.04 -34.82
CA ASP A 64 -37.04 -41.00 -33.91
C ASP A 64 -35.97 -39.90 -33.91
N ASN A 65 -36.06 -38.98 -34.88
CA ASN A 65 -35.31 -37.73 -34.90
C ASN A 65 -35.90 -36.80 -33.83
N MET A 66 -35.78 -37.22 -32.57
CA MET A 66 -36.03 -36.37 -31.42
C MET A 66 -34.77 -35.51 -31.26
N PRO A 67 -34.83 -34.17 -31.42
CA PRO A 67 -33.63 -33.35 -31.33
C PRO A 67 -33.00 -33.57 -29.96
N TYR A 68 -31.74 -34.01 -29.96
CA TYR A 68 -30.95 -34.41 -28.78
C TYR A 68 -31.03 -33.42 -27.60
N GLU A 69 -31.26 -32.14 -27.90
CA GLU A 69 -31.45 -31.09 -26.89
C GLU A 69 -32.68 -31.31 -25.99
N ASN A 70 -33.74 -31.96 -26.49
CA ASN A 70 -34.95 -32.19 -25.71
C ASN A 70 -34.79 -33.31 -24.68
N GLN A 71 -34.11 -34.43 -24.97
CA GLN A 71 -33.96 -35.53 -23.99
C GLN A 71 -33.10 -35.12 -22.79
N ASN A 72 -32.08 -34.29 -23.01
CA ASN A 72 -31.22 -33.79 -21.94
C ASN A 72 -31.87 -32.70 -21.07
N LEU A 73 -32.78 -31.91 -21.63
CA LEU A 73 -33.61 -31.00 -20.84
C LEU A 73 -34.70 -31.73 -20.05
N LEU A 74 -35.24 -32.82 -20.60
CA LEU A 74 -36.34 -33.57 -19.99
C LEU A 74 -35.96 -34.24 -18.66
N TRP A 75 -34.72 -34.73 -18.48
CA TRP A 75 -34.32 -35.31 -17.19
C TRP A 75 -34.04 -34.22 -16.14
N LEU A 76 -33.48 -33.09 -16.56
CA LEU A 76 -33.25 -31.93 -15.71
C LEU A 76 -34.57 -31.37 -15.15
N GLU A 77 -35.58 -31.27 -16.01
CA GLU A 77 -36.92 -30.81 -15.61
C GLU A 77 -37.65 -31.81 -14.71
N ARG A 78 -37.35 -33.12 -14.82
CA ARG A 78 -37.98 -34.18 -14.02
C ARG A 78 -37.35 -34.35 -12.64
N SER A 79 -36.12 -33.90 -12.41
CA SER A 79 -35.47 -33.96 -11.08
C SER A 79 -36.03 -32.87 -10.14
N PRO A 80 -36.63 -33.24 -8.99
CA PRO A 80 -37.05 -32.26 -7.99
C PRO A 80 -35.87 -31.49 -7.37
N VAL A 81 -34.70 -32.14 -7.25
CA VAL A 81 -33.52 -31.55 -6.61
C VAL A 81 -32.89 -30.50 -7.51
N LEU A 82 -32.71 -30.79 -8.80
CA LEU A 82 -32.15 -29.81 -9.74
C LEU A 82 -33.12 -28.65 -9.95
N ARG A 83 -34.43 -28.91 -9.95
CA ARG A 83 -35.46 -27.86 -9.96
C ARG A 83 -35.38 -26.96 -8.74
N PHE A 84 -35.15 -27.51 -7.54
CA PHE A 84 -34.96 -26.71 -6.33
C PHE A 84 -33.78 -25.73 -6.47
N VAL A 85 -32.66 -26.16 -7.06
CA VAL A 85 -31.48 -25.29 -7.24
C VAL A 85 -31.78 -24.10 -8.16
N GLN A 86 -32.64 -24.28 -9.17
CA GLN A 86 -33.07 -23.17 -10.05
C GLN A 86 -33.82 -22.07 -9.30
N PHE A 87 -34.42 -22.37 -8.14
CA PHE A 87 -35.10 -21.39 -7.29
C PHE A 87 -34.18 -20.67 -6.31
N LEU A 88 -32.90 -21.04 -6.23
CA LEU A 88 -31.94 -20.30 -5.41
C LEU A 88 -31.72 -18.90 -5.99
N GLU A 89 -31.47 -17.93 -5.10
CA GLU A 89 -31.33 -16.52 -5.43
C GLU A 89 -30.31 -16.30 -6.54
N GLU A 90 -29.19 -17.02 -6.52
CA GLU A 90 -28.12 -16.89 -7.51
C GLU A 90 -28.58 -17.29 -8.94
N PHE A 91 -29.45 -18.30 -9.08
CA PHE A 91 -30.07 -18.67 -10.35
C PHE A 91 -31.23 -17.76 -10.75
N GLN A 92 -31.91 -17.14 -9.79
CA GLN A 92 -32.93 -16.12 -10.07
C GLN A 92 -32.28 -14.83 -10.58
N LEU A 93 -31.14 -14.43 -9.98
CA LEU A 93 -30.36 -13.27 -10.38
C LEU A 93 -29.66 -13.46 -11.73
N MET A 94 -29.15 -14.66 -11.98
CA MET A 94 -28.47 -14.99 -13.23
C MET A 94 -29.00 -16.32 -13.78
N PRO A 95 -30.17 -16.31 -14.44
CA PRO A 95 -30.78 -17.53 -14.99
C PRO A 95 -29.84 -18.23 -15.97
N GLN A 96 -29.70 -19.55 -15.83
CA GLN A 96 -28.84 -20.39 -16.66
C GLN A 96 -29.61 -21.58 -17.21
N LYS A 97 -29.21 -22.05 -18.39
CA LYS A 97 -29.67 -23.30 -19.00
C LYS A 97 -28.48 -24.16 -19.44
N PRO A 98 -27.71 -24.71 -18.48
CA PRO A 98 -26.54 -25.51 -18.79
C PRO A 98 -26.91 -26.76 -19.59
N HIS A 99 -26.08 -27.13 -20.56
CA HIS A 99 -26.37 -28.25 -21.47
C HIS A 99 -25.96 -29.60 -20.91
N PHE A 100 -25.01 -29.65 -19.98
CA PHE A 100 -24.49 -30.87 -19.35
C PHE A 100 -24.02 -32.00 -20.29
N ARG A 101 -23.88 -31.77 -21.60
CA ARG A 101 -23.32 -32.72 -22.59
C ARG A 101 -22.15 -33.60 -22.10
N PRO A 102 -21.14 -33.12 -21.35
CA PRO A 102 -20.08 -33.99 -20.84
C PRO A 102 -20.56 -35.12 -19.90
N LEU A 103 -21.77 -35.00 -19.33
CA LEU A 103 -22.38 -35.99 -18.44
C LEU A 103 -23.16 -37.07 -19.21
N ASP A 104 -23.24 -37.00 -20.53
CA ASP A 104 -23.94 -38.01 -21.35
C ASP A 104 -23.28 -39.39 -21.26
N GLU A 105 -21.97 -39.42 -21.00
CA GLU A 105 -21.16 -40.63 -20.77
C GLU A 105 -21.32 -41.20 -19.35
N CYS A 106 -21.90 -40.43 -18.42
CA CYS A 106 -22.15 -40.89 -17.06
C CYS A 106 -23.38 -41.81 -17.00
N ASP A 107 -23.30 -42.81 -16.13
CA ASP A 107 -24.44 -43.67 -15.81
C ASP A 107 -25.61 -42.84 -15.24
N VAL A 108 -26.83 -43.33 -15.44
CA VAL A 108 -28.06 -42.61 -15.09
C VAL A 108 -28.13 -42.25 -13.60
N VAL A 109 -27.56 -43.09 -12.72
CA VAL A 109 -27.61 -42.88 -11.26
C VAL A 109 -26.68 -41.75 -10.85
N SER A 110 -25.47 -41.69 -11.42
CA SER A 110 -24.48 -40.67 -11.07
C SER A 110 -24.72 -39.32 -11.76
N ARG A 111 -25.38 -39.31 -12.93
CA ARG A 111 -25.59 -38.13 -13.78
C ARG A 111 -26.24 -36.96 -13.03
N GLU A 112 -27.28 -37.23 -12.25
CA GLU A 112 -27.98 -36.23 -11.44
C GLU A 112 -27.07 -35.60 -10.39
N GLY A 113 -26.27 -36.43 -9.70
CA GLY A 113 -25.31 -35.96 -8.69
C GLY A 113 -24.25 -35.04 -9.28
N TRP A 114 -23.76 -35.36 -10.48
CA TRP A 114 -22.80 -34.49 -11.18
C TRP A 114 -23.42 -33.17 -11.60
N ALA A 115 -24.60 -33.16 -12.22
CA ALA A 115 -25.27 -31.91 -12.56
C ALA A 115 -25.55 -31.05 -11.33
N LEU A 116 -26.00 -31.67 -10.22
CA LEU A 116 -26.20 -30.99 -8.95
C LEU A 116 -24.91 -30.33 -8.45
N LYS A 117 -23.78 -31.05 -8.50
CA LYS A 117 -22.46 -30.52 -8.15
C LYS A 117 -22.13 -29.27 -8.97
N HIS A 118 -22.31 -29.31 -10.29
CA HIS A 118 -22.00 -28.16 -11.15
C HIS A 118 -22.95 -26.98 -10.90
N MET A 119 -24.26 -27.20 -10.75
CA MET A 119 -25.21 -26.13 -10.42
C MET A 119 -24.90 -25.48 -9.08
N MET A 120 -24.58 -26.28 -8.05
CA MET A 120 -24.17 -25.74 -6.75
C MET A 120 -22.82 -25.04 -6.80
N THR A 121 -21.90 -25.51 -7.64
CA THR A 121 -20.61 -24.81 -7.85
C THR A 121 -20.87 -23.43 -8.44
N PHE A 122 -21.75 -23.30 -9.43
CA PHE A 122 -22.15 -22.01 -9.98
C PHE A 122 -22.79 -21.10 -8.94
N VAL A 123 -23.74 -21.60 -8.14
CA VAL A 123 -24.36 -20.87 -7.02
C VAL A 123 -23.28 -20.33 -6.09
N ASN A 124 -22.36 -21.18 -5.66
CA ASN A 124 -21.28 -20.77 -4.76
C ASN A 124 -20.37 -19.72 -5.40
N VAL A 125 -20.03 -19.87 -6.68
CA VAL A 125 -19.21 -18.89 -7.39
C VAL A 125 -19.90 -17.52 -7.44
N VAL A 126 -21.17 -17.46 -7.81
CA VAL A 126 -21.94 -16.20 -7.86
C VAL A 126 -22.05 -15.58 -6.47
N LYS A 127 -22.42 -16.40 -5.48
CA LYS A 127 -22.55 -15.99 -4.08
C LYS A 127 -21.26 -15.41 -3.54
N GLU A 128 -20.14 -16.11 -3.68
CA GLU A 128 -18.86 -15.66 -3.16
C GLU A 128 -18.35 -14.45 -3.93
N THR A 129 -18.57 -14.39 -5.25
CA THR A 129 -18.27 -13.18 -6.04
C THR A 129 -19.04 -11.96 -5.54
N SER A 130 -20.28 -12.13 -5.08
CA SER A 130 -21.09 -11.03 -4.53
C SER A 130 -20.56 -10.50 -3.20
N LYS A 131 -19.89 -11.35 -2.41
CA LYS A 131 -19.34 -11.02 -1.07
C LYS A 131 -17.91 -10.52 -1.11
N LEU A 132 -17.24 -10.54 -2.27
CA LEU A 132 -15.86 -10.09 -2.39
C LEU A 132 -15.70 -8.64 -1.94
N GLN A 133 -14.81 -8.44 -0.98
CA GLN A 133 -14.44 -7.12 -0.44
C GLN A 133 -13.10 -6.64 -1.01
N VAL A 134 -12.83 -5.34 -0.89
CA VAL A 134 -11.61 -4.72 -1.43
C VAL A 134 -10.32 -5.19 -0.74
N ASN A 135 -10.45 -5.78 0.45
CA ASN A 135 -9.39 -6.39 1.26
C ASN A 135 -9.35 -7.92 1.12
N ALA A 136 -10.16 -8.50 0.22
CA ALA A 136 -10.13 -9.94 -0.03
C ALA A 136 -8.75 -10.35 -0.55
N SER A 137 -8.31 -11.55 -0.15
CA SER A 137 -7.08 -12.14 -0.69
C SER A 137 -7.26 -12.44 -2.19
N GLY A 138 -6.24 -12.12 -2.98
CA GLY A 138 -6.20 -12.47 -4.41
C GLY A 138 -6.41 -13.97 -4.66
N SER A 139 -5.99 -14.83 -3.72
CA SER A 139 -6.18 -16.28 -3.80
C SER A 139 -7.66 -16.71 -3.84
N ILE A 140 -8.58 -15.95 -3.24
CA ILE A 140 -10.01 -16.24 -3.31
C ILE A 140 -10.50 -16.03 -4.73
N ILE A 141 -10.12 -14.92 -5.36
CA ILE A 141 -10.48 -14.61 -6.75
C ILE A 141 -9.89 -15.65 -7.70
N ASP A 142 -8.62 -16.04 -7.49
CA ASP A 142 -7.97 -17.07 -8.30
C ASP A 142 -8.68 -18.42 -8.20
N ASN A 143 -9.14 -18.80 -7.02
CA ASN A 143 -9.89 -20.04 -6.82
C ASN A 143 -11.25 -19.99 -7.53
N LEU A 144 -11.98 -18.86 -7.45
CA LEU A 144 -13.24 -18.69 -8.16
C LEU A 144 -13.05 -18.74 -9.69
N LEU A 145 -12.02 -18.07 -10.21
CA LEU A 145 -11.67 -18.09 -11.63
C LEU A 145 -11.31 -19.50 -12.12
N LYS A 146 -10.66 -20.33 -11.29
CA LYS A 146 -10.33 -21.73 -11.63
C LYS A 146 -11.57 -22.62 -11.78
N CYS A 147 -12.69 -22.29 -11.14
CA CYS A 147 -13.93 -23.06 -11.29
C CYS A 147 -14.66 -22.77 -12.61
N LEU A 148 -14.43 -21.60 -13.22
CA LEU A 148 -15.21 -21.16 -14.38
C LEU A 148 -15.05 -22.03 -15.64
N PRO A 149 -13.84 -22.50 -16.02
CA PRO A 149 -13.68 -23.34 -17.21
C PRO A 149 -14.49 -24.63 -17.14
N GLU A 150 -14.56 -25.24 -15.95
CA GLU A 150 -15.35 -26.46 -15.72
C GLU A 150 -16.85 -26.20 -15.79
N LEU A 151 -17.32 -25.03 -15.36
CA LEU A 151 -18.72 -24.64 -15.53
C LEU A 151 -19.02 -24.36 -17.01
N GLU A 152 -18.14 -23.66 -17.70
CA GLU A 152 -18.27 -23.31 -19.11
C GLU A 152 -18.34 -24.55 -20.00
N SER A 153 -17.52 -25.59 -19.72
CA SER A 153 -17.56 -26.87 -20.44
C SER A 153 -18.89 -27.63 -20.27
N HIS A 154 -19.66 -27.34 -19.21
CA HIS A 154 -20.98 -27.91 -18.95
C HIS A 154 -22.14 -27.00 -19.39
N GLY A 155 -21.83 -25.89 -20.07
CA GLY A 155 -22.80 -25.00 -20.71
C GLY A 155 -23.28 -23.83 -19.87
N PHE A 156 -22.59 -23.51 -18.76
CA PHE A 156 -22.89 -22.29 -18.01
C PHE A 156 -22.30 -21.06 -18.71
N ASP A 157 -23.08 -19.98 -18.80
CA ASP A 157 -22.57 -18.66 -19.17
C ASP A 157 -21.90 -17.99 -17.97
N VAL A 158 -20.57 -17.97 -18.00
CA VAL A 158 -19.72 -17.43 -16.93
C VAL A 158 -19.08 -16.10 -17.31
N LYS A 159 -19.41 -15.51 -18.48
CA LYS A 159 -18.71 -14.33 -19.00
C LYS A 159 -18.78 -13.14 -18.05
N ASP A 160 -19.96 -12.84 -17.52
CA ASP A 160 -20.16 -11.70 -16.64
C ASP A 160 -19.45 -11.86 -15.31
N VAL A 161 -19.52 -13.06 -14.72
CA VAL A 161 -18.81 -13.40 -13.48
C VAL A 161 -17.30 -13.35 -13.69
N ARG A 162 -16.79 -13.90 -14.80
CA ARG A 162 -15.38 -13.84 -15.18
C ARG A 162 -14.89 -12.40 -15.28
N ASN A 163 -15.61 -11.56 -16.02
CA ASN A 163 -15.28 -10.15 -16.21
C ASN A 163 -15.28 -9.39 -14.89
N ARG A 164 -16.28 -9.65 -14.03
CA ARG A 164 -16.37 -9.05 -12.69
C ARG A 164 -15.18 -9.44 -11.81
N LEU A 165 -14.83 -10.73 -11.76
CA LEU A 165 -13.71 -11.24 -10.98
C LEU A 165 -12.37 -10.64 -11.45
N LEU A 166 -12.13 -10.58 -12.77
CA LEU A 166 -10.93 -9.97 -13.33
C LEU A 166 -10.85 -8.47 -13.02
N LYS A 167 -11.97 -7.75 -13.13
CA LYS A 167 -12.03 -6.33 -12.77
C LYS A 167 -11.72 -6.11 -11.29
N MET A 168 -12.30 -6.91 -10.39
CA MET A 168 -12.01 -6.87 -8.97
C MET A 168 -10.54 -7.16 -8.68
N GLN A 169 -9.95 -8.16 -9.35
CA GLN A 169 -8.53 -8.49 -9.20
C GLN A 169 -7.63 -7.30 -9.57
N THR A 170 -7.93 -6.62 -10.68
CA THR A 170 -7.20 -5.42 -11.12
C THR A 170 -7.32 -4.29 -10.10
N MET A 171 -8.51 -4.08 -9.52
CA MET A 171 -8.72 -3.06 -8.50
C MET A 171 -7.94 -3.35 -7.21
N ILE A 172 -7.89 -4.61 -6.76
CA ILE A 172 -7.12 -5.01 -5.58
C ILE A 172 -5.62 -4.75 -5.81
N LYS A 173 -5.06 -5.20 -6.94
CA LYS A 173 -3.66 -4.94 -7.30
C LYS A 173 -3.34 -3.44 -7.40
N SER A 174 -4.25 -2.66 -7.96
CA SER A 174 -4.11 -1.20 -8.05
C SER A 174 -4.08 -0.56 -6.66
N ARG A 175 -4.96 -0.99 -5.74
CA ARG A 175 -4.97 -0.53 -4.35
C ARG A 175 -3.66 -0.83 -3.63
N GLU A 176 -3.14 -2.05 -3.76
CA GLU A 176 -1.86 -2.44 -3.15
C GLU A 176 -0.71 -1.54 -3.62
N HIS A 177 -0.62 -1.29 -4.94
CA HIS A 177 0.36 -0.38 -5.51
C HIS A 177 0.23 1.06 -5.00
N LEU A 178 -1.00 1.56 -4.92
CA LEU A 178 -1.27 2.90 -4.38
C LEU A 178 -0.92 3.00 -2.89
N GLN A 179 -1.15 1.94 -2.11
CA GLN A 179 -0.73 1.89 -0.71
C GLN A 179 0.78 1.96 -0.56
N THR A 180 1.55 1.22 -1.37
CA THR A 180 3.02 1.32 -1.37
C THR A 180 3.49 2.74 -1.70
N LYS A 181 2.89 3.39 -2.71
CA LYS A 181 3.20 4.79 -3.05
C LYS A 181 2.85 5.76 -1.93
N LEU A 182 1.71 5.57 -1.28
CA LEU A 182 1.26 6.41 -0.16
C LEU A 182 2.24 6.33 1.01
N GLU A 183 2.71 5.14 1.37
CA GLU A 183 3.69 4.99 2.45
C GLU A 183 5.02 5.63 2.10
N LYS A 184 5.48 5.55 0.84
CA LYS A 184 6.68 6.28 0.39
C LYS A 184 6.53 7.80 0.55
N VAL A 185 5.39 8.36 0.14
CA VAL A 185 5.10 9.79 0.28
C VAL A 185 5.05 10.21 1.76
N LYS A 186 4.43 9.41 2.62
CA LYS A 186 4.41 9.68 4.07
C LYS A 186 5.82 9.71 4.67
N CYS A 187 6.70 8.79 4.25
CA CYS A 187 8.10 8.80 4.67
C CYS A 187 8.83 10.07 4.21
N GLU A 188 8.66 10.47 2.94
CA GLU A 188 9.27 11.71 2.42
C GLU A 188 8.79 12.94 3.20
N ILE A 189 7.48 13.04 3.49
CA ILE A 189 6.93 14.14 4.30
C ILE A 189 7.60 14.20 5.67
N LYS A 190 7.78 13.05 6.35
CA LYS A 190 8.46 13.01 7.65
C LYS A 190 9.91 13.49 7.56
N ILE A 191 10.64 13.06 6.54
CA ILE A 191 12.04 13.49 6.30
C ILE A 191 12.08 15.00 6.09
N ARG A 192 11.27 15.54 5.18
CA ARG A 192 11.23 16.98 4.88
C ARG A 192 10.78 17.83 6.05
N THR A 193 9.85 17.32 6.86
CA THR A 193 9.42 17.99 8.09
C THR A 193 10.59 18.09 9.06
N HIS A 194 11.34 17.01 9.27
CA HIS A 194 12.52 17.02 10.14
C HIS A 194 13.63 17.95 9.62
N GLU A 195 13.95 17.88 8.33
CA GLU A 195 14.91 18.82 7.70
C GLU A 195 14.47 20.28 7.89
N GLY A 196 13.19 20.58 7.66
CA GLY A 196 12.62 21.91 7.88
C GLY A 196 12.77 22.39 9.33
N THR A 197 12.62 21.51 10.32
CA THR A 197 12.86 21.88 11.73
C THR A 197 14.32 22.22 12.01
N LYS A 198 15.27 21.51 11.39
CA LYS A 198 16.71 21.79 11.54
C LYS A 198 17.08 23.13 10.91
N ILE A 199 16.60 23.38 9.69
CA ILE A 199 16.81 24.64 8.97
C ILE A 199 16.24 25.82 9.77
N ASN A 200 15.03 25.68 10.32
CA ASN A 200 14.45 26.74 11.15
C ASN A 200 15.27 27.02 12.42
N ALA A 201 15.83 25.99 13.06
CA ALA A 201 16.70 26.18 14.22
C ALA A 201 17.98 26.94 13.85
N GLU A 202 18.65 26.55 12.75
CA GLU A 202 19.83 27.25 12.23
C GLU A 202 19.51 28.69 11.82
N LEU A 203 18.33 28.93 11.24
CA LEU A 203 17.87 30.27 10.89
C LEU A 203 17.68 31.15 12.13
N LEU A 204 17.06 30.62 13.19
CA LEU A 204 16.87 31.35 14.44
C LEU A 204 18.20 31.71 15.10
N ASP A 205 19.17 30.79 15.06
CA ASP A 205 20.54 31.03 15.57
C ASP A 205 21.23 32.16 14.80
N ALA A 206 21.20 32.11 13.47
CA ALA A 206 21.76 33.15 12.61
C ALA A 206 21.08 34.52 12.81
N ILE A 207 19.76 34.54 13.04
CA ILE A 207 19.03 35.78 13.37
C ILE A 207 19.56 36.38 14.67
N GLU A 208 19.85 35.56 15.68
CA GLU A 208 20.38 36.04 16.95
C GLU A 208 21.81 36.56 16.81
N GLU A 209 22.67 35.88 16.06
CA GLU A 209 24.01 36.36 15.74
C GLU A 209 23.99 37.72 15.01
N LEU A 210 23.06 37.90 14.06
CA LEU A 210 22.88 39.16 13.35
C LEU A 210 22.52 40.31 14.30
N LYS A 211 21.63 40.10 15.27
CA LYS A 211 21.30 41.13 16.27
C LYS A 211 22.53 41.56 17.08
N VAL A 212 23.34 40.59 17.52
CA VAL A 212 24.57 40.88 18.27
C VAL A 212 25.55 41.72 17.43
N LEU A 213 25.66 41.41 16.14
CA LEU A 213 26.48 42.18 15.21
C LEU A 213 25.93 43.59 14.96
N GLU A 214 24.62 43.75 14.85
CA GLU A 214 23.97 45.07 14.71
C GLU A 214 24.20 45.95 15.95
N GLU A 215 24.08 45.39 17.16
CA GLU A 215 24.40 46.11 18.39
C GLU A 215 25.88 46.50 18.46
N LYS A 216 26.79 45.59 18.07
CA LYS A 216 28.23 45.87 18.00
C LYS A 216 28.52 46.99 17.01
N LYS A 217 27.88 46.98 15.85
CA LYS A 217 27.99 48.05 14.85
C LYS A 217 27.54 49.39 15.44
N ALA A 218 26.38 49.44 16.11
CA ALA A 218 25.88 50.68 16.72
C ALA A 218 26.86 51.25 17.77
N ARG A 219 27.42 50.39 18.63
CA ARG A 219 28.46 50.79 19.61
C ARG A 219 29.71 51.37 18.96
N LEU A 220 30.22 50.71 17.91
CA LEU A 220 31.42 51.18 17.20
C LEU A 220 31.19 52.51 16.49
N VAL A 221 30.01 52.72 15.90
CA VAL A 221 29.64 54.01 15.29
C VAL A 221 29.64 55.12 16.33
N SER A 222 29.01 54.90 17.49
CA SER A 222 28.97 55.90 18.57
C SER A 222 30.37 56.23 19.12
N MET A 223 31.23 55.23 19.33
CA MET A 223 32.63 55.47 19.76
C MET A 223 33.43 56.23 18.70
N ASN A 224 33.18 55.99 17.42
CA ASN A 224 33.85 56.72 16.35
C ASN A 224 33.42 58.19 16.32
N GLU A 225 32.12 58.46 16.47
CA GLU A 225 31.60 59.83 16.56
C GLU A 225 32.18 60.60 17.77
N GLU A 226 32.34 59.95 18.93
CA GLU A 226 32.98 60.54 20.11
C GLU A 226 34.47 60.84 19.87
N ASN A 227 35.20 59.91 19.24
CA ASN A 227 36.59 60.13 18.85
C ASN A 227 36.73 61.28 17.84
N ASP A 228 35.86 61.33 16.83
CA ASP A 228 35.85 62.41 15.83
C ASP A 228 35.61 63.77 16.50
N PHE A 229 34.72 63.83 17.50
CA PHE A 229 34.49 65.02 18.32
C PHE A 229 35.73 65.45 19.11
N GLU A 230 36.40 64.53 19.81
CA GLU A 230 37.62 64.86 20.56
C GLU A 230 38.78 65.24 19.64
N ILE A 231 38.92 64.61 18.47
CA ILE A 231 39.90 65.02 17.45
C ILE A 231 39.62 66.47 16.99
N ALA A 232 38.37 66.83 16.74
CA ALA A 232 38.01 68.19 16.33
C ALA A 232 38.34 69.23 17.42
N LYS A 233 38.06 68.91 18.68
CA LYS A 233 38.40 69.76 19.84
C LYS A 233 39.90 69.94 20.01
N LEU A 234 40.69 68.87 19.89
CA LEU A 234 42.15 68.94 19.95
C LEU A 234 42.72 69.79 18.80
N LYS A 235 42.21 69.63 17.57
CA LYS A 235 42.61 70.48 16.42
C LYS A 235 42.32 71.96 16.64
N SER A 236 41.20 72.29 17.28
CA SER A 236 40.87 73.68 17.63
C SER A 236 41.84 74.24 18.68
N SER A 237 42.21 73.44 19.69
CA SER A 237 43.17 73.85 20.71
C SER A 237 44.58 74.02 20.13
N ASP A 238 45.01 73.12 19.25
CA ASP A 238 46.28 73.19 18.52
C ASP A 238 46.38 74.48 17.70
N SER A 239 45.32 74.82 16.96
CA SER A 239 45.25 76.07 16.18
C SER A 239 45.38 77.32 17.06
N SER A 240 44.67 77.34 18.20
CA SER A 240 44.74 78.47 19.16
C SER A 240 46.12 78.60 19.79
N LEU A 241 46.75 77.49 20.19
CA LEU A 241 48.11 77.52 20.74
C LEU A 241 49.12 77.99 19.69
N ASN A 242 48.99 77.54 18.43
CA ASN A 242 49.84 77.97 17.34
C ASN A 242 49.71 79.48 17.06
N GLU A 243 48.50 80.03 17.08
CA GLU A 243 48.29 81.49 17.00
C GLU A 243 48.98 82.24 18.15
N HIS A 244 48.87 81.72 19.38
CA HIS A 244 49.55 82.30 20.53
C HIS A 244 51.08 82.26 20.38
N ILE A 245 51.66 81.15 19.91
CA ILE A 245 53.10 81.02 19.65
C ILE A 245 53.53 82.06 18.61
N GLN A 246 52.85 82.13 17.46
CA GLN A 246 53.15 83.10 16.41
C GLN A 246 53.09 84.54 16.90
N ASN A 247 52.11 84.87 17.75
CA ASN A 247 52.01 86.19 18.36
C ASN A 247 53.18 86.49 19.31
N VAL A 248 53.60 85.52 20.14
CA VAL A 248 54.78 85.66 21.01
C VAL A 248 56.04 85.87 20.18
N GLU A 249 56.27 85.05 19.16
CA GLU A 249 57.42 85.17 18.25
C GLU A 249 57.44 86.55 17.56
N HIS A 250 56.30 87.02 17.05
CA HIS A 250 56.19 88.34 16.43
C HIS A 250 56.47 89.46 17.45
N SER A 251 55.97 89.33 18.68
CA SER A 251 56.24 90.31 19.75
C SER A 251 57.72 90.36 20.11
N PHE A 252 58.39 89.21 20.18
CA PHE A 252 59.81 89.09 20.45
C PHE A 252 60.65 89.78 19.36
N VAL A 253 60.38 89.47 18.09
CA VAL A 253 61.03 90.12 16.94
C VAL A 253 60.78 91.63 16.94
N SER A 254 59.59 92.10 17.33
CA SER A 254 59.31 93.53 17.43
C SER A 254 60.10 94.23 18.54
N VAL A 255 60.33 93.58 19.68
CA VAL A 255 61.13 94.13 20.79
C VAL A 255 62.60 94.18 20.42
N ASP A 256 63.14 93.10 19.87
CA ASP A 256 64.52 93.00 19.40
C ASP A 256 64.82 94.08 18.35
N ARG A 257 63.91 94.26 17.38
CA ARG A 257 64.04 95.32 16.36
C ARG A 257 64.03 96.72 16.97
N LYS A 258 63.25 97.00 18.03
CA LYS A 258 63.25 98.31 18.72
C LYS A 258 64.55 98.59 19.46
N LEU A 259 65.19 97.56 20.04
CA LEU A 259 66.48 97.68 20.71
C LEU A 259 67.61 98.04 19.72
N ASN A 260 67.56 97.52 18.50
CA ASN A 260 68.51 97.85 17.44
C ASN A 260 68.41 99.29 16.88
N TRP A 261 67.39 100.07 17.25
CA TRP A 261 67.28 101.51 16.91
C TRP A 261 67.85 102.45 18.00
N LEU A 262 68.30 101.91 19.13
CA LEU A 262 68.82 102.67 20.29
C LEU A 262 70.36 102.71 20.35
N VAL A 263 71.04 102.25 19.30
CA VAL A 263 72.50 102.32 19.08
C VAL A 263 72.75 103.13 17.80
#